data_AF-A0A1Q7PR47-F1
#
_entry.id   AF-A0A1Q7PR47-F1
#
_cell.length_a   1.000
_cell.length_b   1.000
_cell.length_c   1.000
_cell.angle_alpha   90.00
_cell.angle_beta   90.00
_cell.angle_gamma   90.00
#
_symmetry.space_group_name_H-M   'P 1'
#
loop_
_entity.id
_entity.type
_entity.pdbx_description
1 polymer ?
#
loop_
_entity_poly.entity_id
_entity_poly.type
_entity_poly.pdbx_seq_one_letter_code
_entity_poly.pdbx_strand_id
1 'polypeptide(L)'
;MTAILPDHAVKPGDTWTKDYDQANPMGTGAVHMTSKNKYLRDEQVKNVGTAVVQSNIVSNLDLTIDMSAVAGQAGSLLPAGAGAGLQSLSMKGTTTSDVTSWIDTGAGRVVKTHSSGSIDATMTLNMAAGATTPGLTGPITFKGTQTTDMNPA
;
A
#
# COMPACT_ATOMS: atom_id res chain seq x y z
N MET A 1 -2.05 5.47 -3.39
CA MET A 1 -2.87 5.49 -2.15
C MET A 1 -3.54 6.85 -2.03
N THR A 2 -4.74 6.95 -1.46
CA THR A 2 -5.45 8.22 -1.23
C THR A 2 -5.48 8.56 0.26
N ALA A 3 -5.73 9.82 0.61
CA ALA A 3 -5.88 10.24 2.01
C ALA A 3 -7.04 9.51 2.71
N ILE A 4 -6.84 9.18 3.99
CA ILE A 4 -7.84 8.50 4.82
C ILE A 4 -8.67 9.55 5.54
N LEU A 5 -9.96 9.66 5.20
CA LEU A 5 -10.86 10.68 5.76
C LEU A 5 -11.27 10.39 7.21
N PRO A 6 -11.49 11.41 8.04
CA PRO A 6 -12.00 11.25 9.40
C PRO A 6 -13.48 10.81 9.37
N ASP A 7 -13.96 10.30 10.50
CA ASP A 7 -15.37 9.92 10.72
C ASP A 7 -16.24 11.09 11.23
N HIS A 8 -15.63 12.27 11.41
CA HIS A 8 -16.27 13.50 11.87
C HIS A 8 -15.88 14.67 10.96
N ALA A 9 -16.64 15.77 11.06
CA ALA A 9 -16.33 16.99 10.33
C ALA A 9 -15.02 17.61 10.84
N VAL A 10 -14.16 18.03 9.91
CA VAL A 10 -12.87 18.67 10.19
C VAL A 10 -12.75 20.00 9.44
N LYS A 11 -11.96 20.92 9.96
CA LYS A 11 -11.65 22.22 9.34
C LYS A 11 -10.14 22.35 9.07
N PRO A 12 -9.70 23.32 8.24
CA PRO A 12 -8.29 23.55 8.01
C PRO A 12 -7.53 23.75 9.33
N GLY A 13 -6.40 23.04 9.47
CA GLY A 13 -5.58 23.00 10.68
C GLY A 13 -5.77 21.74 11.52
N ASP A 14 -6.93 21.07 11.42
CA ASP A 14 -7.22 19.88 12.20
C ASP A 14 -6.34 18.70 11.76
N THR A 15 -6.03 17.83 12.72
CA THR A 15 -5.28 16.59 12.51
C THR A 15 -6.06 15.40 13.07
N TRP A 16 -5.88 14.26 12.44
CA TRP A 16 -6.42 13.00 12.94
C TRP A 16 -5.49 11.85 12.60
N THR A 17 -5.53 10.82 13.45
CA THR A 17 -4.79 9.59 13.23
C THR A 17 -5.79 8.47 12.99
N LYS A 18 -5.52 7.61 12.01
CA LYS A 18 -6.18 6.30 11.93
C LYS A 18 -5.16 5.20 12.03
N ASP A 19 -5.52 4.19 12.79
CA ASP A 19 -4.73 3.00 13.01
C ASP A 19 -5.63 1.79 12.80
N TYR A 20 -5.22 0.87 11.92
CA TYR A 20 -5.98 -0.33 11.65
C TYR A 20 -5.10 -1.45 11.12
N ASP A 21 -5.53 -2.68 11.40
CA ASP A 21 -4.98 -3.88 10.80
C ASP A 21 -5.84 -4.33 9.62
N GLN A 22 -5.19 -4.57 8.50
CA GLN A 22 -5.80 -5.25 7.36
C GLN A 22 -5.32 -6.70 7.35
N ALA A 23 -6.23 -7.62 7.67
CA ALA A 23 -5.94 -9.05 7.60
C ALA A 23 -5.59 -9.47 6.16
N ASN A 24 -4.68 -10.44 6.02
CA ASN A 24 -4.34 -11.02 4.73
C ASN A 24 -5.46 -11.94 4.22
N PRO A 25 -6.19 -11.60 3.15
CA PRO A 25 -7.24 -12.47 2.63
C PRO A 25 -6.69 -13.72 1.95
N MET A 26 -5.41 -13.74 1.57
CA MET A 26 -4.77 -14.81 0.80
C MET A 26 -3.89 -15.74 1.64
N GLY A 27 -4.01 -15.71 2.97
CA GLY A 27 -3.23 -16.55 3.87
C GLY A 27 -3.26 -16.05 5.30
N THR A 28 -2.08 -15.94 5.92
CA THR A 28 -1.93 -15.52 7.32
C THR A 28 -1.18 -14.19 7.43
N GLY A 29 -1.20 -13.62 8.63
CA GLY A 29 -0.60 -12.32 8.92
C GLY A 29 -1.54 -11.14 8.63
N ALA A 30 -1.00 -9.93 8.80
CA ALA A 30 -1.74 -8.69 8.63
C ALA A 30 -0.80 -7.56 8.18
N VAL A 31 -1.38 -6.54 7.57
CA VAL A 31 -0.74 -5.24 7.38
C VAL A 31 -1.23 -4.33 8.49
N HIS A 32 -0.32 -3.87 9.34
CA HIS A 32 -0.62 -2.83 10.32
C HIS A 32 -0.39 -1.46 9.68
N MET A 33 -1.42 -0.63 9.63
CA MET A 33 -1.36 0.69 9.00
C MET A 33 -1.65 1.79 10.02
N THR A 34 -0.70 2.71 10.15
CA THR A 34 -0.88 3.96 10.89
C THR A 34 -0.83 5.13 9.90
N SER A 35 -1.86 5.97 9.91
CA SER A 35 -1.93 7.20 9.11
C SER A 35 -2.08 8.41 10.01
N LYS A 36 -1.21 9.40 9.82
CA LYS A 36 -1.32 10.73 10.44
C LYS A 36 -1.75 11.71 9.37
N ASN A 37 -2.90 12.32 9.55
CA ASN A 37 -3.54 13.14 8.55
C ASN A 37 -3.69 14.57 9.08
N LYS A 38 -3.61 15.53 8.16
CA LYS A 38 -3.80 16.95 8.45
C LYS A 38 -4.60 17.60 7.33
N TYR A 39 -5.66 18.30 7.69
CA TYR A 39 -6.36 19.16 6.77
C TYR A 39 -5.56 20.46 6.64
N LEU A 40 -4.95 20.71 5.48
CA LEU A 40 -4.09 21.88 5.27
C LEU A 40 -4.89 23.15 4.99
N ARG A 41 -5.74 23.12 3.97
CA ARG A 41 -6.44 24.30 3.43
C ARG A 41 -7.49 23.90 2.40
N ASP A 42 -8.40 24.82 2.11
CA ASP A 42 -9.17 24.80 0.87
C ASP A 42 -8.31 25.32 -0.31
N GLU A 43 -8.48 24.72 -1.48
CA GLU A 43 -7.80 25.12 -2.72
C GLU A 43 -8.72 24.93 -3.93
N GLN A 44 -8.63 25.84 -4.90
CA GLN A 44 -9.35 25.72 -6.17
C GLN A 44 -8.50 24.96 -7.19
N VAL A 45 -8.98 23.79 -7.63
CA VAL A 45 -8.35 23.01 -8.70
C VAL A 45 -9.27 22.98 -9.90
N LYS A 46 -8.88 23.67 -10.99
CA LYS A 46 -9.67 23.76 -12.23
C LYS A 46 -11.14 24.15 -11.98
N ASN A 47 -11.37 25.17 -11.15
CA ASN A 47 -12.69 25.67 -10.70
C ASN A 47 -13.50 24.72 -9.79
N VAL A 48 -12.87 23.67 -9.25
CA VAL A 48 -13.46 22.82 -8.21
C VAL A 48 -12.88 23.24 -6.86
N GLY A 49 -13.74 23.54 -5.89
CA GLY A 49 -13.34 23.74 -4.50
C GLY A 49 -12.92 22.41 -3.88
N THR A 50 -11.67 22.32 -3.42
CA THR A 50 -11.10 21.09 -2.88
C THR A 50 -10.51 21.30 -1.49
N ALA A 51 -10.73 20.33 -0.61
CA ALA A 51 -10.00 20.20 0.64
C ALA A 51 -8.65 19.54 0.38
N VAL A 52 -7.55 20.21 0.75
CA VAL A 52 -6.19 19.67 0.64
C VAL A 52 -5.83 18.95 1.93
N VAL A 53 -5.70 17.62 1.86
CA VAL A 53 -5.33 16.77 2.99
C VAL A 53 -3.95 16.18 2.76
N GLN A 54 -3.08 16.33 3.76
CA GLN A 54 -1.79 15.65 3.80
C GLN A 54 -1.89 14.44 4.74
N SER A 55 -1.33 13.31 4.31
CA SER A 55 -1.30 12.06 5.05
C SER A 55 0.12 11.51 5.06
N ASN A 56 0.67 11.24 6.24
CA ASN A 56 1.84 10.40 6.41
C ASN A 56 1.36 9.01 6.82
N ILE A 57 1.65 8.02 5.99
CA ILE A 57 1.17 6.64 6.13
C ILE A 57 2.38 5.74 6.35
N VAL A 58 2.36 4.98 7.43
CA VAL A 58 3.34 3.93 7.71
C VAL A 58 2.58 2.61 7.72
N SER A 59 3.06 1.65 6.94
CA SER A 59 2.50 0.29 6.91
C SER A 59 3.59 -0.70 7.28
N ASN A 60 3.35 -1.53 8.28
CA ASN A 60 4.19 -2.67 8.61
C ASN A 60 3.54 -3.92 8.02
N LEU A 61 4.29 -4.61 7.18
CA LEU A 61 3.85 -5.81 6.48
C LEU A 61 4.41 -7.00 7.23
N ASP A 62 3.53 -7.91 7.65
CA ASP A 62 3.88 -9.27 8.04
C ASP A 62 2.81 -10.20 7.45
N LEU A 63 3.09 -10.70 6.26
CA LEU A 63 2.13 -11.45 5.46
C LEU A 63 2.73 -12.77 5.03
N THR A 64 1.92 -13.83 5.03
CA THR A 64 2.23 -15.06 4.31
C THR A 64 1.06 -15.41 3.41
N ILE A 65 1.31 -15.46 2.10
CA ILE A 65 0.35 -15.84 1.07
C ILE A 65 0.51 -17.33 0.81
N ASP A 66 -0.58 -18.08 0.92
CA ASP A 66 -0.62 -19.50 0.58
C ASP A 66 -0.89 -19.64 -0.93
N MET A 67 -0.02 -20.37 -1.65
CA MET A 67 -0.19 -20.56 -3.09
C MET A 67 -1.45 -21.36 -3.45
N SER A 68 -1.97 -22.17 -2.54
CA SER A 68 -3.26 -22.85 -2.73
C SER A 68 -4.45 -21.88 -2.74
N ALA A 69 -4.37 -20.76 -2.01
CA ALA A 69 -5.41 -19.73 -1.96
C ALA A 69 -5.41 -18.82 -3.21
N VAL A 70 -4.28 -18.71 -3.91
CA VAL A 70 -4.13 -17.92 -5.15
C VAL A 70 -4.07 -18.80 -6.42
N ALA A 71 -4.31 -20.11 -6.30
CA ALA A 71 -4.25 -21.06 -7.41
C ALA A 71 -5.28 -20.67 -8.50
N GLY A 72 -4.80 -20.06 -9.59
CA GLY A 72 -5.62 -19.49 -10.67
C GLY A 72 -5.35 -17.99 -10.96
N GLN A 73 -4.71 -17.27 -10.03
CA GLN A 73 -4.28 -15.86 -10.19
C GLN A 73 -2.75 -15.71 -10.25
N ALA A 74 -2.02 -16.77 -9.85
CA ALA A 74 -0.56 -16.78 -9.68
C ALA A 74 0.29 -16.59 -10.96
N GLY A 75 -0.34 -16.56 -12.14
CA GLY A 75 0.39 -16.46 -13.42
C GLY A 75 1.13 -15.14 -13.65
N SER A 76 0.87 -14.09 -12.86
CA SER A 76 1.45 -12.75 -13.08
C SER A 76 2.34 -12.20 -11.97
N LEU A 77 2.36 -12.82 -10.78
CA LEU A 77 3.12 -12.29 -9.63
C LEU A 77 4.52 -12.88 -9.50
N LEU A 78 4.80 -13.99 -10.19
CA LEU A 78 6.04 -14.73 -10.06
C LEU A 78 6.84 -14.67 -11.37
N PRO A 79 8.17 -14.54 -11.31
CA PRO A 79 9.03 -14.71 -12.48
C PRO A 79 8.77 -16.05 -13.16
N ALA A 80 8.84 -16.06 -14.49
CA ALA A 80 8.70 -17.30 -15.27
C ALA A 80 9.69 -18.36 -14.77
N GLY A 81 9.17 -19.54 -14.39
CA GLY A 81 9.97 -20.64 -13.83
C GLY A 81 9.95 -20.76 -12.30
N ALA A 82 9.41 -19.78 -11.56
CA ALA A 82 9.28 -19.84 -10.09
C ALA A 82 8.05 -20.63 -9.59
N GLY A 83 7.21 -21.16 -10.49
CA GLY A 83 5.93 -21.78 -10.14
C GLY A 83 5.98 -23.27 -9.76
N ALA A 84 7.07 -23.99 -10.06
CA ALA A 84 7.15 -25.42 -9.75
C ALA A 84 7.57 -25.63 -8.29
N GLY A 85 6.60 -25.96 -7.42
CA GLY A 85 6.85 -26.34 -6.03
C GLY A 85 6.85 -25.19 -5.02
N LEU A 86 6.46 -23.97 -5.40
CA LEU A 86 6.24 -22.89 -4.43
C LEU A 86 5.00 -23.19 -3.57
N GLN A 87 5.16 -23.21 -2.25
CA GLN A 87 4.07 -23.48 -1.31
C GLN A 87 3.48 -22.18 -0.75
N SER A 88 4.34 -21.24 -0.36
CA SER A 88 3.89 -19.95 0.16
C SER A 88 4.91 -18.84 -0.09
N LEU A 89 4.44 -17.60 0.00
CA LEU A 89 5.24 -16.39 -0.09
C LEU A 89 5.12 -15.62 1.22
N SER A 90 6.23 -15.43 1.92
CA SER A 90 6.24 -14.57 3.12
C SER A 90 6.82 -13.21 2.77
N MET A 91 6.21 -12.13 3.25
CA MET A 91 6.68 -10.77 3.06
C MET A 91 6.69 -10.04 4.40
N LYS A 92 7.85 -9.47 4.75
CA LYS A 92 8.06 -8.70 5.98
C LYS A 92 8.74 -7.38 5.68
N GLY A 93 8.23 -6.28 6.21
CA GLY A 93 8.87 -4.99 5.98
C GLY A 93 8.03 -3.80 6.39
N THR A 94 8.48 -2.63 5.97
CA THR A 94 7.82 -1.36 6.22
C THR A 94 7.76 -0.56 4.93
N THR A 95 6.62 0.10 4.72
CA THR A 95 6.46 1.13 3.70
C THR A 95 6.05 2.43 4.37
N THR A 96 6.69 3.52 3.96
CA THR A 96 6.31 4.87 4.38
C THR A 96 5.86 5.64 3.16
N SER A 97 4.79 6.42 3.27
CA SER A 97 4.27 7.23 2.17
C SER A 97 3.73 8.56 2.68
N ASP A 98 4.20 9.64 2.06
CA ASP A 98 3.63 10.96 2.16
C ASP A 98 2.68 11.17 0.98
N VAL A 99 1.43 11.46 1.29
CA VAL A 99 0.35 11.62 0.32
C VAL A 99 -0.28 12.99 0.52
N THR A 100 -0.42 13.76 -0.55
CA THR A 100 -1.27 14.96 -0.58
C THR A 100 -2.44 14.69 -1.52
N SER A 101 -3.65 14.77 -0.99
CA SER A 101 -4.90 14.56 -1.75
C SER A 101 -5.71 15.84 -1.79
N TRP A 102 -6.25 16.16 -2.97
CA TRP A 102 -7.23 17.24 -3.18
C TRP A 102 -8.60 16.59 -3.34
N ILE A 103 -9.52 16.90 -2.44
CA ILE A 103 -10.82 16.23 -2.34
C ILE A 103 -11.92 17.24 -2.61
N ASP A 104 -12.73 17.01 -3.63
CA ASP A 104 -13.94 17.77 -3.91
C ASP A 104 -14.96 17.52 -2.78
N THR A 105 -15.18 18.54 -1.95
CA THR A 105 -16.06 18.44 -0.78
C THR A 105 -17.54 18.45 -1.15
N GLY A 106 -17.89 18.90 -2.37
CA GLY A 106 -19.27 18.87 -2.87
C GLY A 106 -19.65 17.50 -3.45
N ALA A 107 -18.74 16.85 -4.17
CA ALA A 107 -18.98 15.55 -4.81
C ALA A 107 -18.35 14.35 -4.09
N GLY A 108 -17.58 14.56 -3.01
CA GLY A 108 -16.98 13.50 -2.21
C GLY A 108 -15.93 12.66 -2.96
N ARG A 109 -15.19 13.27 -3.90
CA ARG A 109 -14.25 12.56 -4.79
C ARG A 109 -12.86 13.16 -4.75
N VAL A 110 -11.84 12.34 -5.00
CA VAL A 110 -10.45 12.80 -5.14
C VAL A 110 -10.26 13.40 -6.53
N VAL A 111 -9.78 14.65 -6.59
CA VAL A 111 -9.54 15.42 -7.82
C VAL A 111 -8.06 15.37 -8.22
N LYS A 112 -7.17 15.14 -7.27
CA LYS A 112 -5.73 15.01 -7.50
C LYS A 112 -5.10 14.28 -6.33
N THR A 113 -4.05 13.52 -6.61
CA THR A 113 -3.17 12.99 -5.57
C THR A 113 -1.72 13.10 -6.00
N HIS A 114 -0.88 13.53 -5.08
CA HIS A 114 0.57 13.43 -5.18
C HIS A 114 1.04 12.54 -4.04
N SER A 115 1.85 11.53 -4.34
CA SER A 115 2.39 10.62 -3.35
C SER A 115 3.87 10.37 -3.58
N SER A 116 4.64 10.40 -2.51
CA SER A 116 6.02 9.93 -2.48
C SER A 116 6.19 8.95 -1.32
N GLY A 117 7.01 7.93 -1.48
CA GLY A 117 7.20 6.95 -0.42
C GLY A 117 8.48 6.15 -0.56
N SER A 118 8.77 5.38 0.46
CA SER A 118 9.85 4.39 0.48
C SER A 118 9.31 3.02 0.87
N ILE A 119 9.99 2.00 0.36
CA ILE A 119 9.76 0.60 0.71
C ILE A 119 11.07 0.01 1.21
N ASP A 120 10.99 -0.73 2.32
CA ASP A 120 12.02 -1.66 2.78
C ASP A 120 11.32 -2.95 3.20
N ALA A 121 11.27 -3.92 2.28
CA ALA A 121 10.58 -5.17 2.49
C ALA A 121 11.41 -6.36 2.01
N THR A 122 11.32 -7.46 2.73
CA THR A 122 11.96 -8.72 2.38
C THR A 122 10.89 -9.76 2.10
N MET A 123 11.00 -10.37 0.93
CA MET A 123 10.15 -11.45 0.45
C MET A 123 10.91 -12.76 0.51
N THR A 124 10.26 -13.81 0.98
CA THR A 124 10.82 -15.16 1.06
C THR A 124 9.90 -16.12 0.32
N LEU A 125 10.48 -16.87 -0.61
CA LEU A 125 9.81 -17.93 -1.35
C LEU A 125 9.96 -19.23 -0.55
N ASN A 126 8.85 -19.77 -0.05
CA ASN A 126 8.85 -21.04 0.69
C ASN A 126 8.55 -22.17 -0.29
N MET A 127 9.60 -22.89 -0.69
CA MET A 127 9.55 -23.97 -1.66
C MET A 127 9.33 -25.33 -0.97
N ALA A 128 8.68 -26.26 -1.67
CA ALA A 128 8.63 -27.66 -1.29
C ALA A 128 10.05 -28.25 -1.24
N ALA A 129 10.25 -29.25 -0.38
CA ALA A 129 11.55 -29.90 -0.23
C ALA A 129 12.07 -30.44 -1.57
N GLY A 130 13.31 -30.08 -1.92
CA GLY A 130 13.95 -30.48 -3.18
C GLY A 130 13.57 -29.64 -4.40
N ALA A 131 12.59 -28.73 -4.28
CA ALA A 131 12.30 -27.76 -5.34
C ALA A 131 13.27 -26.58 -5.26
N THR A 132 13.79 -26.17 -6.41
CA THR A 132 14.65 -24.99 -6.54
C THR A 132 14.08 -24.05 -7.58
N THR A 133 14.24 -22.75 -7.36
CA THR A 133 13.96 -21.72 -8.35
C THR A 133 15.26 -21.30 -9.01
N PRO A 134 15.51 -21.66 -10.29
CA PRO A 134 16.72 -21.26 -10.98
C PRO A 134 16.92 -19.74 -10.93
N GLY A 135 18.08 -19.28 -10.46
CA GLY A 135 18.42 -17.86 -10.37
C GLY A 135 17.85 -17.10 -9.16
N LEU A 136 17.06 -17.74 -8.30
CA LEU A 136 16.57 -17.15 -7.04
C LEU A 136 16.98 -18.05 -5.87
N THR A 137 17.99 -17.62 -5.11
CA THR A 137 18.43 -18.31 -3.90
C THR A 137 18.27 -17.39 -2.70
N GLY A 138 17.38 -17.76 -1.78
CA GLY A 138 17.17 -17.04 -0.52
C GLY A 138 16.20 -15.84 -0.63
N PRO A 139 16.05 -15.08 0.46
CA PRO A 139 15.14 -13.94 0.52
C PRO A 139 15.53 -12.84 -0.49
N ILE A 140 14.51 -12.18 -1.03
CA ILE A 140 14.62 -11.06 -1.96
C ILE A 140 14.24 -9.79 -1.21
N THR A 141 15.17 -8.84 -1.10
CA THR A 141 14.90 -7.55 -0.45
C THR A 141 14.60 -6.47 -1.49
N PHE A 142 13.48 -5.78 -1.29
CA PHE A 142 13.04 -4.61 -2.02
C PHE A 142 13.35 -3.37 -1.19
N LYS A 143 14.29 -2.55 -1.67
CA LYS A 143 14.54 -1.21 -1.13
C LYS A 143 14.41 -0.21 -2.26
N GLY A 144 13.63 0.84 -2.03
CA GLY A 144 13.45 1.86 -3.05
C GLY A 144 12.57 3.01 -2.60
N THR A 145 12.48 4.00 -3.48
CA THR A 145 11.56 5.11 -3.36
C THR A 145 10.65 5.15 -4.58
N GLN A 146 9.43 5.65 -4.39
CA GLN A 146 8.45 5.80 -5.45
C GLN A 146 7.82 7.18 -5.35
N THR A 147 7.60 7.82 -6.49
CA THR A 147 6.72 8.99 -6.62
C THR A 147 5.61 8.65 -7.59
N THR A 148 4.38 8.99 -7.25
CA THR A 148 3.20 8.76 -8.07
C THR A 148 2.31 9.99 -8.05
N ASP A 149 2.02 10.51 -9.23
CA ASP A 149 1.01 11.53 -9.46
C ASP A 149 -0.23 10.87 -10.08
N MET A 150 -1.40 11.11 -9.48
CA MET A 150 -2.67 10.61 -9.97
C MET A 150 -3.62 11.78 -10.22
N ASN A 151 -4.20 11.79 -11.41
CA ASN A 151 -5.30 12.68 -11.78
C ASN A 151 -6.49 11.80 -12.20
N PRO A 152 -7.74 12.24 -11.94
CA PRO A 152 -8.92 11.64 -12.55
C PRO A 152 -8.75 11.59 -14.06
N ALA A 153 -9.13 10.44 -14.65
CA ALA A 153 -9.16 10.24 -16.09
C ALA A 153 -10.17 11.17 -16.76
#